data_AF-A0AAD9X8Y3-F1
#
_entry.id   AF-A0AAD9X8Y3-F1
#
_cell.length_a   1.000
_cell.length_b   1.000
_cell.length_c   1.000
_cell.angle_alpha   90.00
_cell.angle_beta   90.00
_cell.angle_gamma   90.00
#
_symmetry.space_group_name_H-M   'P 1'
#
loop_
_entity.id
_entity.type
_entity.pdbx_description
1 polymer ?
#
loop_
_entity_poly.entity_id
_entity_poly.type
_entity_poly.pdbx_seq_one_letter_code
_entity_poly.pdbx_strand_id
1 'polypeptide(L)'
;MERSNSNDKHHRSKNDKGDIVQVRYLSKTQNDPLTKFLVRGMATYEGEQWFKVRKIASPAFHNHKLKDMFPSIYWSCNEMTSKWKILVSTRNHNPSSHHELDVWPYIQTFTADVISRTAFGSSYEDGRKIFELLRQQIKLFNEVTQFSYIPGWRFLPTATNKRMRSNYNETRALIKEIINKK
;
A
#
# COMPACT_ATOMS: atom_id res chain seq x y z
N MET A 1 -30.89 -7.47 -28.44
CA MET A 1 -29.49 -7.39 -28.90
C MET A 1 -28.58 -7.30 -27.68
N GLU A 2 -28.28 -8.46 -27.10
CA GLU A 2 -27.35 -8.58 -25.97
C GLU A 2 -25.92 -8.42 -26.51
N ARG A 3 -25.20 -7.41 -26.02
CA ARG A 3 -23.76 -7.25 -26.29
C ARG A 3 -22.99 -8.11 -25.30
N SER A 4 -22.58 -9.29 -25.76
CA SER A 4 -21.60 -10.15 -25.12
C SER A 4 -20.30 -9.38 -24.87
N ASN A 5 -19.94 -9.21 -23.59
CA ASN A 5 -18.68 -8.59 -23.19
C ASN A 5 -17.55 -9.63 -23.31
N SER A 6 -16.89 -9.64 -24.46
CA SER A 6 -15.85 -10.60 -24.86
C SER A 6 -14.49 -10.28 -24.22
N ASN A 7 -14.36 -10.48 -22.90
CA ASN A 7 -13.04 -10.43 -22.23
C ASN A 7 -12.81 -11.54 -21.18
N ASP A 8 -13.68 -12.55 -21.11
CA ASP A 8 -13.47 -13.70 -20.21
C ASP A 8 -12.55 -14.73 -20.89
N LYS A 9 -11.24 -14.68 -20.59
CA LYS A 9 -10.29 -15.70 -21.05
C LYS A 9 -10.35 -16.89 -20.09
N HIS A 10 -11.16 -17.89 -20.44
CA HIS A 10 -11.20 -19.16 -19.70
C HIS A 10 -9.95 -20.00 -19.99
N HIS A 11 -9.01 -20.05 -19.04
CA HIS A 11 -7.95 -21.06 -19.08
C HIS A 11 -8.40 -22.28 -18.27
N ARG A 12 -8.58 -23.42 -18.96
CA ARG A 12 -9.02 -24.68 -18.37
C ARG A 12 -7.80 -25.38 -17.77
N SER A 13 -7.73 -25.50 -16.44
CA SER A 13 -6.74 -26.33 -15.75
C SER A 13 -7.44 -27.47 -15.02
N LYS A 14 -6.89 -28.69 -15.10
CA LYS A 14 -7.38 -29.86 -14.37
C LYS A 14 -6.62 -29.97 -13.05
N ASN A 15 -7.33 -30.28 -11.96
CA ASN A 15 -6.69 -30.63 -10.69
C ASN A 15 -6.19 -32.10 -10.72
N ASP A 16 -5.45 -32.53 -9.70
CA ASP A 16 -4.90 -33.89 -9.58
C ASP A 16 -5.94 -35.02 -9.55
N LYS A 17 -7.24 -34.67 -9.44
CA LYS A 17 -8.37 -35.60 -9.50
C LYS A 17 -9.09 -35.62 -10.85
N GLY A 18 -8.60 -34.86 -11.83
CA GLY A 18 -9.18 -34.79 -13.17
C GLY A 18 -10.38 -33.84 -13.30
N ASP A 19 -10.79 -33.17 -12.22
CA ASP A 19 -11.88 -32.22 -12.25
C ASP A 19 -11.45 -30.92 -12.93
N ILE A 20 -12.33 -30.42 -13.80
CA ILE A 20 -12.17 -29.11 -14.42
C ILE A 20 -12.59 -28.07 -13.39
N VAL A 21 -11.61 -27.40 -12.79
CA VAL A 21 -11.86 -26.25 -11.93
C VAL A 21 -11.78 -25.00 -12.81
N GLN A 22 -12.90 -24.31 -12.99
CA GLN A 22 -12.88 -22.97 -13.58
C GLN A 22 -12.28 -22.00 -12.56
N VAL A 23 -10.98 -21.73 -12.68
CA VAL A 23 -10.35 -20.66 -11.92
C VAL A 23 -10.73 -19.34 -12.59
N ARG A 24 -11.69 -18.63 -12.00
CA ARG A 24 -12.09 -17.30 -12.45
C ARG A 24 -10.99 -16.31 -12.07
N TYR A 25 -10.10 -16.01 -13.00
CA TYR A 25 -9.15 -14.93 -12.82
C TYR A 25 -9.92 -13.62 -12.94
N LEU A 26 -10.13 -12.91 -11.83
CA LEU A 26 -10.60 -11.54 -11.88
C LEU A 26 -9.56 -10.71 -12.66
N SER A 27 -9.90 -10.32 -13.88
CA SER A 27 -9.09 -9.37 -14.66
C SER A 27 -9.07 -8.04 -13.90
N LYS A 28 -7.88 -7.59 -13.50
CA LYS A 28 -7.66 -6.28 -12.93
C LYS A 28 -7.76 -5.26 -14.06
N THR A 29 -8.92 -4.64 -14.21
CA THR A 29 -9.15 -3.57 -15.17
C THR A 29 -8.17 -2.41 -14.92
N GLN A 30 -7.25 -2.16 -15.86
CA GLN A 30 -6.29 -1.06 -15.76
C GLN A 30 -6.09 -0.32 -17.07
N ASN A 31 -6.78 0.81 -17.21
CA ASN A 31 -6.60 1.73 -18.35
C ASN A 31 -6.29 3.18 -17.93
N ASP A 32 -6.04 3.46 -16.64
CA ASP A 32 -5.72 4.83 -16.18
C ASP A 32 -4.20 5.06 -16.07
N PRO A 33 -3.61 5.97 -16.88
CA PRO A 33 -2.20 6.34 -16.78
C PRO A 33 -1.76 6.85 -15.42
N LEU A 34 -2.66 7.30 -14.53
CA LEU A 34 -2.30 7.79 -13.19
C LEU A 34 -2.16 6.66 -12.18
N THR A 35 -2.90 5.55 -12.33
CA THR A 35 -2.74 4.34 -11.49
C THR A 35 -1.32 3.78 -11.55
N LYS A 36 -0.60 3.96 -12.66
CA LYS A 36 0.79 3.52 -12.81
C LYS A 36 1.75 4.23 -11.84
N PHE A 37 1.42 5.43 -11.37
CA PHE A 37 2.23 6.15 -10.40
C PHE A 37 1.91 5.77 -8.95
N LEU A 38 0.80 5.05 -8.73
CA LEU A 38 0.37 4.60 -7.41
C LEU A 38 0.71 3.13 -7.15
N VAL A 39 0.40 2.24 -8.11
CA VAL A 39 0.39 0.78 -7.86
C VAL A 39 1.19 -0.05 -8.86
N ARG A 40 2.11 0.55 -9.63
CA ARG A 40 2.95 -0.20 -10.58
C ARG A 40 3.78 -1.29 -9.87
N GLY A 41 3.43 -2.55 -10.12
CA GLY A 41 4.09 -3.70 -9.51
C GLY A 41 3.13 -4.87 -9.31
N MET A 42 3.32 -5.64 -8.22
CA MET A 42 2.51 -6.83 -7.93
C MET A 42 1.00 -6.58 -7.94
N ALA A 43 0.57 -5.40 -7.47
CA ALA A 43 -0.84 -5.03 -7.45
C ALA A 43 -1.43 -4.96 -8.87
N THR A 44 -0.64 -4.56 -9.88
CA THR A 44 -1.06 -4.45 -11.28
C THR A 44 -0.81 -5.71 -12.11
N TYR A 45 0.04 -6.64 -11.65
CA TYR A 45 0.37 -7.84 -12.41
C TYR A 45 -0.77 -8.85 -12.45
N GLU A 46 -0.84 -9.58 -13.55
CA GLU A 46 -1.79 -10.67 -13.82
C GLU A 46 -1.06 -11.95 -14.27
N GLY A 47 -1.76 -13.08 -14.21
CA GLY A 47 -1.29 -14.38 -14.70
C GLY A 47 0.12 -14.74 -14.19
N GLU A 48 1.00 -15.09 -15.13
CA GLU A 48 2.37 -15.54 -14.84
C GLU A 48 3.22 -14.46 -14.14
N GLN A 49 3.05 -13.18 -14.48
CA GLN A 49 3.80 -12.09 -13.86
C GLN A 49 3.48 -11.96 -12.38
N TRP A 50 2.19 -12.04 -12.04
CA TRP A 50 1.76 -12.02 -10.64
C TRP A 50 2.29 -13.23 -9.89
N PHE A 51 2.19 -14.42 -10.48
CA PHE A 51 2.67 -15.66 -9.88
C PHE A 51 4.16 -15.59 -9.55
N LYS A 52 5.01 -15.12 -10.49
CA LYS A 52 6.45 -14.97 -10.29
C LYS A 52 6.77 -14.08 -9.09
N VAL A 53 6.17 -12.89 -9.01
CA VAL A 53 6.41 -11.98 -7.89
C VAL A 53 5.84 -12.52 -6.59
N ARG A 54 4.67 -13.17 -6.62
CA ARG A 54 4.05 -13.80 -5.44
C ARG A 54 4.92 -14.91 -4.88
N LYS A 55 5.47 -15.77 -5.74
CA LYS A 55 6.38 -16.84 -5.35
C LYS A 55 7.62 -16.32 -4.62
N ILE A 56 8.16 -15.17 -5.04
CA ILE A 56 9.33 -14.53 -4.40
C ILE A 56 8.96 -13.86 -3.07
N ALA A 57 7.79 -13.23 -2.99
CA ALA A 57 7.36 -12.48 -1.81
C ALA A 57 6.83 -13.38 -0.68
N SER A 58 6.12 -14.46 -1.00
CA SER A 58 5.46 -15.33 -0.02
C SER A 58 6.38 -15.83 1.11
N PRO A 59 7.66 -16.20 0.84
CA PRO A 59 8.57 -16.64 1.89
C PRO A 59 8.75 -15.68 3.06
N ALA A 60 8.70 -14.37 2.81
CA ALA A 60 8.85 -13.34 3.84
C ALA A 60 7.64 -13.28 4.81
N PHE A 61 6.53 -13.92 4.47
CA PHE A 61 5.28 -13.91 5.25
C PHE A 61 4.94 -15.28 5.85
N HIS A 62 5.89 -16.22 5.91
CA HIS A 62 5.70 -17.46 6.66
C HIS A 62 5.67 -17.21 8.17
N ASN A 63 4.98 -18.09 8.91
CA ASN A 63 4.74 -17.91 10.35
C ASN A 63 6.02 -17.65 11.17
N HIS A 64 7.13 -18.35 10.88
CA HIS A 64 8.40 -18.12 11.57
C HIS A 64 8.96 -16.72 11.31
N LYS A 65 8.87 -16.20 10.08
CA LYS A 65 9.27 -14.81 9.75
C LYS A 65 8.32 -13.77 10.36
N LEU A 66 7.03 -14.07 10.44
CA LEU A 66 6.08 -13.19 11.11
C LEU A 66 6.34 -13.09 12.62
N LYS A 67 6.80 -14.17 13.26
CA LYS A 67 7.23 -14.14 14.67
C LYS A 67 8.39 -13.17 14.88
N ASP A 68 9.35 -13.15 13.95
CA ASP A 68 10.50 -12.22 14.01
C ASP A 68 10.07 -10.74 13.93
N MET A 69 8.90 -10.44 13.34
CA MET A 69 8.36 -9.08 13.24
C MET A 69 7.65 -8.62 14.53
N PHE A 70 7.24 -9.55 15.40
CA PHE A 70 6.41 -9.27 16.58
C PHE A 70 7.03 -8.25 17.54
N PRO A 71 8.34 -8.28 17.86
CA PRO A 71 8.97 -7.27 18.71
C PRO A 71 8.80 -5.85 18.17
N SER A 72 8.94 -5.65 16.85
CA SER A 72 8.75 -4.34 16.21
C SER A 72 7.30 -3.87 16.27
N ILE A 73 6.35 -4.79 16.11
CA ILE A 73 4.90 -4.50 16.24
C ILE A 73 4.57 -4.09 17.67
N TYR A 74 5.01 -4.89 18.65
CA TYR A 74 4.80 -4.63 20.07
C TYR A 74 5.37 -3.27 20.48
N TRP A 75 6.61 -2.97 20.08
CA TRP A 75 7.25 -1.69 20.37
C TRP A 75 6.46 -0.52 19.78
N SER A 76 6.04 -0.62 18.52
CA SER A 76 5.29 0.45 17.84
C SER A 76 3.92 0.67 18.49
N CYS A 77 3.27 -0.39 18.96
CA CYS A 77 2.00 -0.33 19.67
C CYS A 77 2.14 0.38 21.03
N ASN A 78 3.20 0.05 21.78
CA ASN A 78 3.52 0.70 23.05
C ASN A 78 3.83 2.18 22.88
N GLU A 79 4.56 2.55 21.82
CA GLU A 79 4.86 3.96 21.53
C GLU A 79 3.57 4.75 21.24
N MET A 80 2.68 4.21 20.41
CA MET A 80 1.38 4.81 20.13
C MET A 80 0.52 4.98 21.40
N THR A 81 0.41 3.92 22.21
CA THR A 81 -0.36 3.95 23.46
C THR A 81 0.22 4.94 24.47
N SER A 82 1.55 5.05 24.53
CA SER A 82 2.23 6.02 25.40
C SER A 82 1.94 7.46 24.98
N LYS A 83 1.93 7.74 23.67
CA LYS A 83 1.53 9.05 23.13
C LYS A 83 0.09 9.39 23.53
N TRP A 84 -0.84 8.44 23.45
CA TRP A 84 -2.23 8.65 23.88
C TRP A 84 -2.35 8.95 25.37
N LYS A 85 -1.63 8.19 26.23
CA LYS A 85 -1.60 8.45 27.67
C LYS A 85 -1.12 9.87 27.99
N ILE A 86 -0.05 10.32 27.32
CA ILE A 86 0.47 11.68 27.49
C ILE A 86 -0.58 12.72 27.07
N LEU A 87 -1.21 12.54 25.91
CA LEU A 87 -2.21 13.49 25.40
C LEU A 87 -3.42 13.63 26.31
N VAL A 88 -3.91 12.51 26.87
CA VAL A 88 -4.99 12.51 27.85
C VAL A 88 -4.55 13.22 29.13
N SER A 89 -3.37 12.90 29.65
CA SER A 89 -2.83 13.54 30.87
C SER A 89 -2.60 15.04 30.72
N THR A 90 -2.11 15.51 29.58
CA THR A 90 -1.85 16.94 29.34
C THR A 90 -3.14 17.77 29.18
N ARG A 91 -4.23 17.17 28.69
CA ARG A 91 -5.53 17.86 28.56
C ARG A 91 -6.36 17.84 29.85
N ASN A 92 -5.96 17.06 30.85
CA ASN A 92 -6.69 16.92 32.10
C ASN A 92 -6.40 18.07 33.09
N HIS A 93 -7.12 19.19 32.93
CA HIS A 93 -7.31 20.14 34.04
C HIS A 93 -8.47 19.74 34.97
N ASN A 94 -9.31 18.78 34.56
CA ASN A 94 -10.44 18.27 35.34
C ASN A 94 -10.53 16.73 35.22
N PRO A 95 -10.50 15.97 36.33
CA PRO A 95 -10.53 14.50 36.34
C PRO A 95 -11.82 13.86 35.79
N SER A 96 -12.87 14.63 35.52
CA SER A 96 -14.14 14.14 34.93
C SER A 96 -14.30 14.44 33.43
N SER A 97 -13.29 15.02 32.78
CA SER A 97 -13.35 15.37 31.36
C SER A 97 -13.13 14.13 30.47
N HIS A 98 -14.08 13.86 29.58
CA HIS A 98 -13.94 12.85 28.53
C HIS A 98 -13.30 13.50 27.31
N HIS A 99 -12.28 12.87 26.73
CA HIS A 99 -11.55 13.40 25.57
C HIS A 99 -11.83 12.56 24.34
N GLU A 100 -12.31 13.21 23.29
CA GLU A 100 -12.38 12.62 21.96
C GLU A 100 -10.99 12.63 21.30
N LEU A 101 -10.62 11.50 20.73
CA LEU A 101 -9.34 11.30 20.04
C LEU A 101 -9.61 10.76 18.63
N ASP A 102 -9.21 11.51 17.61
CA ASP A 102 -9.12 10.98 16.26
C ASP A 102 -7.96 9.99 16.18
N VAL A 103 -8.28 8.69 16.10
CA VAL A 103 -7.30 7.61 16.06
C VAL A 103 -6.69 7.40 14.67
N TRP A 104 -7.30 7.94 13.61
CA TRP A 104 -6.91 7.64 12.24
C TRP A 104 -5.45 8.03 11.92
N PRO A 105 -4.95 9.22 12.29
CA PRO A 105 -3.55 9.59 12.08
C PRO A 105 -2.60 8.64 12.82
N TYR A 106 -2.95 8.19 14.03
CA TYR A 106 -2.12 7.29 14.83
C TYR A 106 -2.04 5.90 14.23
N ILE A 107 -3.14 5.36 13.70
CA ILE A 107 -3.14 4.07 13.00
C ILE A 107 -2.25 4.14 11.77
N GLN A 108 -2.31 5.23 11.02
CA GLN A 108 -1.47 5.42 9.84
C GLN A 108 0.02 5.50 10.20
N THR A 109 0.37 6.26 11.24
CA THR A 109 1.75 6.33 11.75
C THR A 109 2.22 5.00 12.32
N PHE A 110 1.40 4.31 13.11
CA PHE A 110 1.70 2.97 13.64
C PHE A 110 1.99 1.97 12.51
N THR A 111 1.15 1.96 11.47
CA THR A 111 1.33 1.07 10.31
C THR A 111 2.63 1.39 9.57
N ALA A 112 2.92 2.68 9.36
CA ALA A 112 4.17 3.14 8.76
C ALA A 112 5.37 2.64 9.56
N ASP A 113 5.35 2.81 10.88
CA ASP A 113 6.43 2.45 11.78
C ASP A 113 6.69 0.95 11.79
N VAL A 114 5.62 0.15 11.83
CA VAL A 114 5.72 -1.31 11.77
C VAL A 114 6.36 -1.75 10.46
N ILE A 115 5.87 -1.27 9.31
CA ILE A 115 6.42 -1.64 8.00
C ILE A 115 7.86 -1.16 7.88
N SER A 116 8.15 0.07 8.29
CA SER A 116 9.50 0.65 8.26
C SER A 116 10.51 -0.20 9.03
N ARG A 117 10.17 -0.60 10.27
CA ARG A 117 11.05 -1.40 11.11
C ARG A 117 11.23 -2.82 10.59
N THR A 118 10.13 -3.45 10.16
CA THR A 118 10.13 -4.87 9.78
C THR A 118 10.68 -5.10 8.37
N ALA A 119 10.41 -4.21 7.42
CA ALA A 119 10.82 -4.37 6.03
C ALA A 119 12.18 -3.72 5.73
N PHE A 120 12.51 -2.59 6.38
CA PHE A 120 13.72 -1.82 6.07
C PHE A 120 14.81 -1.92 7.15
N GLY A 121 14.48 -2.37 8.36
CA GLY A 121 15.47 -2.65 9.41
C GLY A 121 16.31 -1.43 9.78
N SER A 122 17.61 -1.47 9.50
CA SER A 122 18.53 -0.34 9.75
C SER A 122 18.19 0.93 8.96
N SER A 123 17.47 0.80 7.85
CA SER A 123 16.99 1.94 7.04
C SER A 123 15.54 2.33 7.37
N TYR A 124 15.09 2.15 8.61
CA TYR A 124 13.69 2.42 8.98
C TYR A 124 13.28 3.88 8.77
N GLU A 125 14.17 4.85 8.98
CA GLU A 125 13.85 6.27 8.74
C GLU A 125 13.60 6.56 7.26
N ASP A 126 14.45 6.01 6.37
CA ASP A 126 14.23 6.07 4.92
C ASP A 126 12.89 5.39 4.56
N GLY A 127 12.56 4.28 5.22
CA GLY A 127 11.26 3.60 5.12
C GLY A 127 10.07 4.47 5.54
N ARG A 128 10.19 5.24 6.64
CA ARG A 128 9.13 6.17 7.10
C ARG A 128 8.90 7.25 6.05
N LYS A 129 9.98 7.82 5.49
CA LYS A 129 9.92 8.80 4.41
C LYS A 129 9.24 8.24 3.15
N ILE A 130 9.52 6.98 2.79
CA ILE A 130 8.81 6.29 1.69
C ILE A 130 7.31 6.23 1.98
N PHE A 131 6.89 5.88 3.19
CA PHE A 131 5.48 5.79 3.54
C PHE A 131 4.76 7.15 3.50
N GLU A 132 5.43 8.22 3.90
CA GLU A 132 4.90 9.59 3.78
C GLU A 132 4.65 9.99 2.32
N LEU A 133 5.62 9.69 1.44
CA LEU A 133 5.47 9.92 0.00
C LEU A 133 4.31 9.10 -0.58
N LEU A 134 4.16 7.84 -0.17
CA LEU A 134 3.04 6.98 -0.57
C LEU A 134 1.70 7.54 -0.08
N ARG A 135 1.62 8.02 1.16
CA ARG A 135 0.40 8.66 1.71
C ARG A 135 0.03 9.91 0.91
N GLN A 136 1.02 10.75 0.58
CA GLN A 136 0.79 11.91 -0.28
C GLN A 136 0.32 11.47 -1.68
N GLN A 137 0.93 10.41 -2.23
CA GLN A 137 0.55 9.86 -3.53
C GLN A 137 -0.90 9.37 -3.57
N ILE A 138 -1.34 8.64 -2.54
CA ILE A 138 -2.73 8.18 -2.40
C ILE A 138 -3.70 9.36 -2.32
N LYS A 139 -3.36 10.41 -1.56
CA LYS A 139 -4.19 11.61 -1.45
C LYS A 139 -4.37 12.30 -2.81
N LEU A 140 -3.26 12.53 -3.53
CA LEU A 140 -3.30 13.16 -4.86
C LEU A 140 -4.04 12.27 -5.86
N PHE A 141 -3.86 10.95 -5.78
CA PHE A 141 -4.58 10.00 -6.62
C PHE A 141 -6.10 10.06 -6.38
N ASN A 142 -6.55 10.11 -5.13
CA ASN A 142 -7.97 10.22 -4.81
C ASN A 142 -8.59 11.54 -5.32
N GLU A 143 -7.83 12.63 -5.30
CA GLU A 143 -8.27 13.92 -5.83
C GLU A 143 -8.44 13.88 -7.36
N VAL A 144 -7.50 13.27 -8.09
CA VAL A 144 -7.58 13.19 -9.56
C VAL A 144 -8.57 12.12 -10.04
N THR A 145 -8.79 11.06 -9.27
CA THR A 145 -9.79 10.03 -9.63
C THR A 145 -11.21 10.56 -9.56
N GLN A 146 -11.50 11.55 -8.69
CA GLN A 146 -12.78 12.24 -8.68
C GLN A 146 -13.13 12.88 -10.03
N PHE A 147 -12.14 13.31 -10.82
CA PHE A 147 -12.36 13.89 -12.15
C PHE A 147 -12.20 12.89 -13.30
N SER A 148 -11.99 11.61 -13.02
CA SER A 148 -11.72 10.58 -14.04
C SER A 148 -12.93 10.22 -14.91
N TYR A 149 -14.14 10.62 -14.52
CA TYR A 149 -15.34 10.46 -15.34
C TYR A 149 -15.36 11.40 -16.56
N ILE A 150 -14.53 12.45 -16.59
CA ILE A 150 -14.40 13.36 -17.73
C ILE A 150 -13.39 12.77 -18.72
N PRO A 151 -13.81 12.31 -19.91
CA PRO A 151 -12.88 11.80 -20.91
C PRO A 151 -11.86 12.87 -21.30
N GLY A 152 -10.57 12.51 -21.34
CA GLY A 152 -9.49 13.44 -21.72
C GLY A 152 -8.81 14.19 -20.55
N TRP A 153 -9.48 14.38 -19.41
CA TRP A 153 -8.95 15.15 -18.26
C TRP A 153 -7.65 14.56 -17.69
N ARG A 154 -7.53 13.24 -17.75
CA ARG A 154 -6.35 12.48 -17.28
C ARG A 154 -5.04 12.76 -18.04
N PHE A 155 -5.10 13.40 -19.22
CA PHE A 155 -3.92 13.69 -20.04
C PHE A 155 -3.40 15.12 -19.86
N LEU A 156 -4.11 15.97 -19.10
CA LEU A 156 -3.69 17.35 -18.88
C LEU A 156 -2.50 17.43 -17.90
N PRO A 157 -1.48 18.25 -18.18
CA PRO A 157 -0.34 18.45 -17.29
C PRO A 157 -0.71 19.35 -16.10
N THR A 158 -1.43 18.79 -15.12
CA THR A 158 -1.80 19.50 -13.88
C THR A 158 -0.63 19.56 -12.89
N ALA A 159 -0.65 20.52 -11.97
CA ALA A 159 0.31 20.59 -10.86
C ALA A 159 0.30 19.29 -10.03
N THR A 160 -0.89 18.71 -9.81
CA THR A 160 -1.11 17.42 -9.16
C THR A 160 -0.39 16.28 -9.88
N ASN A 161 -0.52 16.19 -11.22
CA ASN A 161 0.17 15.18 -12.03
C ASN A 161 1.70 15.32 -11.96
N LYS A 162 2.21 16.56 -11.97
CA LYS A 162 3.65 16.82 -11.78
C LYS A 162 4.12 16.39 -10.40
N ARG A 163 3.36 16.69 -9.34
CA ARG A 163 3.68 16.29 -7.97
C ARG A 163 3.66 14.78 -7.80
N MET A 164 2.65 14.10 -8.34
CA MET A 164 2.58 12.63 -8.34
C MET A 164 3.79 11.98 -9.01
N ARG A 165 4.28 12.56 -10.11
CA ARG A 165 5.49 12.09 -10.79
C ARG A 165 6.75 12.34 -9.97
N SER A 166 6.86 13.50 -9.31
CA SER A 166 7.96 13.83 -8.42
C SER A 166 8.05 12.85 -7.25
N ASN A 167 6.93 12.64 -6.55
CA ASN A 167 6.83 11.71 -5.43
C ASN A 167 7.23 10.28 -5.86
N TYR A 168 6.71 9.81 -7.00
CA TYR A 168 7.08 8.50 -7.55
C TYR A 168 8.58 8.36 -7.81
N ASN A 169 9.21 9.39 -8.37
CA ASN A 169 10.65 9.40 -8.64
C ASN A 169 11.46 9.41 -7.33
N GLU A 170 11.06 10.20 -6.34
CA GLU A 170 11.71 10.27 -5.04
C GLU A 170 11.60 8.94 -4.29
N THR A 171 10.41 8.34 -4.23
CA THR A 171 10.23 7.00 -3.64
C THR A 171 11.14 5.97 -4.31
N ARG A 172 11.25 6.01 -5.65
CA ARG A 172 12.14 5.09 -6.39
C ARG A 172 13.61 5.35 -6.10
N ALA A 173 14.02 6.60 -5.92
CA ALA A 173 15.39 6.96 -5.56
C ALA A 173 15.74 6.43 -4.16
N LEU A 174 14.87 6.66 -3.16
CA LEU A 174 15.05 6.16 -1.79
C LEU A 174 15.14 4.63 -1.74
N ILE A 175 14.24 3.92 -2.45
CA ILE A 175 14.30 2.45 -2.50
C ILE A 175 15.63 1.97 -3.08
N LYS A 176 16.13 2.60 -4.15
CA LYS A 176 17.43 2.26 -4.73
C LYS A 176 18.58 2.53 -3.77
N GLU A 177 18.53 3.64 -3.05
CA GLU A 177 19.54 3.98 -2.04
C GLU A 177 19.60 2.92 -0.94
N ILE A 178 18.45 2.49 -0.41
CA ILE A 178 18.38 1.42 0.59
C ILE A 178 18.94 0.10 0.04
N ILE A 179 18.62 -0.24 -1.22
CA ILE A 179 19.16 -1.45 -1.86
C ILE A 179 20.68 -1.37 -2.00
N ASN A 180 21.22 -0.21 -2.38
CA ASN A 180 22.65 -0.01 -2.56
C ASN A 180 23.43 0.07 -1.25
N LYS A 181 22.77 0.35 -0.13
CA LYS A 181 23.35 0.35 1.23
C LYS A 181 23.53 -1.07 1.81
N LYS A 182 22.94 -2.09 1.19
CA LYS A 182 23.00 -3.49 1.61
C LYS A 182 23.96 -4.29 0.74
#